data_AF-A0A8H4RRH1-F1
#
_entry.id   AF-A0A8H4RRH1-F1
#
_cell.length_a   1.000
_cell.length_b   1.000
_cell.length_c   1.000
_cell.angle_alpha   90.00
_cell.angle_beta   90.00
_cell.angle_gamma   90.00
#
_symmetry.space_group_name_H-M   'P 1'
#
loop_
_entity.id
_entity.type
_entity.pdbx_description
1 polymer ?
#
loop_
_entity_poly.entity_id
_entity_poly.type
_entity_poly.pdbx_seq_one_letter_code
_entity_poly.pdbx_strand_id
1 'polypeptide(L)'
;MAILELLSVSKLEGYYDITKRELSLIAEINIENITSGIQFARVPWFGGLKYELVGWVGPPTQPSTKPFEEKFPLTKLLPVIVSDREHPNEIALDIHVIGGLIDLGDAKKVQAAPSTLTNLNEVFPLTPITINTLYKMTFLISVPAETPKFGEVIPTFDQSFLELEDARIIDNNIIWTFLTVQTGHTQVIINILGGIALYHKTITYDINISLPLEPGPVIQSS
;
A
#
# COMPACT_ATOMS: atom_id res chain seq x y z
N MET A 1 13.40 9.47 -7.28
CA MET A 1 11.98 9.29 -7.58
C MET A 1 11.58 7.98 -6.95
N ALA A 2 10.64 7.99 -6.02
CA ALA A 2 10.05 6.80 -5.42
C ALA A 2 8.59 6.70 -5.89
N ILE A 3 8.22 5.58 -6.53
CA ILE A 3 6.86 5.33 -7.06
C ILE A 3 6.31 4.08 -6.38
N LEU A 4 5.02 4.07 -6.02
CA LEU A 4 4.40 2.86 -5.50
C LEU A 4 4.18 1.86 -6.65
N GLU A 5 4.77 0.68 -6.53
CA GLU A 5 4.64 -0.38 -7.53
C GLU A 5 4.39 -1.74 -6.87
N LEU A 6 3.84 -2.68 -7.64
CA LEU A 6 3.90 -4.10 -7.29
C LEU A 6 5.37 -4.54 -7.26
N LEU A 7 5.73 -5.30 -6.24
CA LEU A 7 7.09 -5.81 -6.05
C LEU A 7 7.25 -7.19 -6.69
N SER A 8 8.48 -7.49 -7.11
CA SER A 8 8.85 -8.81 -7.60
C SER A 8 9.19 -9.74 -6.45
N VAL A 9 8.78 -11.01 -6.54
CA VAL A 9 9.10 -12.03 -5.51
C VAL A 9 9.69 -13.29 -6.12
N SER A 10 10.64 -13.89 -5.42
CA SER A 10 11.13 -15.23 -5.72
C SER A 10 10.31 -16.31 -5.00
N LYS A 11 9.70 -15.95 -3.87
CA LYS A 11 8.93 -16.86 -3.02
C LYS A 11 7.83 -16.14 -2.28
N LEU A 12 6.69 -16.81 -2.14
CA LEU A 12 5.56 -16.35 -1.34
C LEU A 12 4.98 -17.53 -0.55
N GLU A 13 4.75 -17.32 0.75
CA GLU A 13 4.18 -18.30 1.66
C GLU A 13 3.15 -17.66 2.59
N GLY A 14 2.22 -18.46 3.10
CA GLY A 14 1.24 -18.02 4.08
C GLY A 14 1.04 -19.02 5.20
N TYR A 15 0.86 -18.52 6.42
CA TYR A 15 0.65 -19.33 7.62
C TYR A 15 -0.55 -18.79 8.41
N TYR A 16 -1.37 -19.67 8.97
CA TYR A 16 -2.46 -19.28 9.86
C TYR A 16 -2.31 -19.94 11.22
N ASP A 17 -2.04 -19.13 12.25
CA ASP A 17 -1.98 -19.56 13.64
C ASP A 17 -3.39 -19.57 14.24
N ILE A 18 -3.96 -20.77 14.45
CA ILE A 18 -5.33 -20.91 14.96
C ILE A 18 -5.46 -20.52 16.44
N THR A 19 -4.37 -20.62 17.21
CA THR A 19 -4.36 -20.25 18.62
C THR A 19 -4.38 -18.72 18.74
N LYS A 20 -3.60 -18.03 17.91
CA LYS A 20 -3.53 -16.57 17.88
C LYS A 20 -4.59 -15.91 17.00
N ARG A 21 -5.25 -16.68 16.12
CA ARG A 21 -6.19 -16.17 15.10
C ARG A 21 -5.51 -15.11 14.23
N GLU A 22 -4.36 -15.48 13.66
CA GLU A 22 -3.48 -14.56 12.92
C GLU A 22 -3.01 -15.22 11.62
N LEU A 23 -3.13 -14.51 10.50
CA LEU A 23 -2.55 -14.88 9.20
C LEU A 23 -1.21 -14.15 9.05
N SER A 24 -0.14 -14.89 8.80
CA SER A 24 1.18 -14.35 8.45
C SER A 24 1.42 -14.57 6.95
N LEU A 25 1.70 -13.49 6.22
CA LEU A 25 2.13 -13.54 4.82
C LEU A 25 3.62 -13.25 4.77
N ILE A 26 4.36 -14.12 4.08
CA ILE A 26 5.82 -14.03 3.99
C ILE A 26 6.20 -13.99 2.51
N ALA A 27 6.97 -12.98 2.12
CA ALA A 27 7.52 -12.85 0.77
C ALA A 27 9.05 -12.78 0.82
N GLU A 28 9.68 -13.36 -0.18
CA GLU A 28 11.09 -13.18 -0.48
C GLU A 28 11.19 -12.26 -1.70
N ILE A 29 11.53 -10.98 -1.45
CA ILE A 29 11.39 -9.89 -2.42
C ILE A 29 12.68 -9.73 -3.20
N ASN A 30 12.57 -9.65 -4.53
CA ASN A 30 13.67 -9.29 -5.41
C ASN A 30 13.79 -7.76 -5.45
N ILE A 31 14.86 -7.23 -4.87
CA ILE A 31 15.15 -5.80 -4.76
C ILE A 31 16.17 -5.44 -5.84
N GLU A 32 15.68 -4.90 -6.96
CA GLU A 32 16.52 -4.36 -8.06
C GLU A 32 16.76 -2.84 -7.92
N ASN A 33 15.99 -2.20 -7.05
CA ASN A 33 15.93 -0.76 -6.85
C ASN A 33 15.91 -0.45 -5.34
N ILE A 34 16.15 0.80 -4.93
CA ILE A 34 15.89 1.21 -3.54
C ILE A 34 14.41 0.94 -3.26
N THR A 35 14.08 0.04 -2.34
CA THR A 35 12.68 -0.27 -1.99
C THR A 35 12.40 0.07 -0.53
N SER A 36 11.37 0.88 -0.28
CA SER A 36 10.88 1.26 1.05
C SER A 36 9.36 1.02 1.17
N GLY A 37 8.82 1.13 2.39
CA GLY A 37 7.38 1.00 2.66
C GLY A 37 6.72 -0.26 2.07
N ILE A 38 7.42 -1.38 2.16
CA ILE A 38 6.94 -2.69 1.70
C ILE A 38 5.73 -3.09 2.56
N GLN A 39 4.64 -3.50 1.93
CA GLN A 39 3.43 -3.98 2.60
C GLN A 39 2.59 -4.89 1.70
N PHE A 40 1.77 -5.74 2.32
CA PHE A 40 0.67 -6.44 1.67
C PHE A 40 -0.60 -5.60 1.76
N ALA A 41 -0.84 -4.75 0.75
CA ALA A 41 -2.01 -3.89 0.69
C ALA A 41 -3.27 -4.74 0.44
N ARG A 42 -4.23 -4.71 1.37
CA ARG A 42 -5.50 -5.43 1.21
C ARG A 42 -6.36 -4.73 0.16
N VAL A 43 -6.86 -5.48 -0.82
CA VAL A 43 -7.75 -4.97 -1.86
C VAL A 43 -9.13 -5.66 -1.81
N PRO A 44 -10.22 -4.96 -2.18
CA PRO A 44 -11.55 -5.57 -2.23
C PRO A 44 -11.59 -6.77 -3.19
N TRP A 45 -12.11 -7.89 -2.71
CA TRP A 45 -12.29 -9.08 -3.54
C TRP A 45 -13.50 -9.91 -3.08
N PHE A 46 -14.32 -10.33 -4.04
CA PHE A 46 -15.50 -11.15 -3.77
C PHE A 46 -15.07 -12.63 -3.70
N GLY A 47 -14.85 -13.16 -2.50
CA GLY A 47 -14.51 -14.56 -2.32
C GLY A 47 -13.53 -14.88 -1.20
N GLY A 48 -12.97 -13.87 -0.54
CA GLY A 48 -12.02 -14.07 0.54
C GLY A 48 -11.16 -12.83 0.80
N LEU A 49 -9.86 -13.05 0.96
CA LEU A 49 -8.87 -12.02 1.21
C LEU A 49 -7.95 -11.89 0.01
N LYS A 50 -7.81 -10.67 -0.53
CA LYS A 50 -6.85 -10.38 -1.59
C LYS A 50 -5.88 -9.32 -1.09
N TYR A 51 -4.59 -9.56 -1.35
CA TYR A 51 -3.51 -8.66 -1.01
C TYR A 51 -2.66 -8.38 -2.24
N GLU A 52 -2.11 -7.17 -2.33
CA GLU A 52 -1.14 -6.77 -3.33
C GLU A 52 0.18 -6.48 -2.61
N LEU A 53 1.27 -7.15 -2.99
CA LEU A 53 2.58 -6.86 -2.43
C LEU A 53 3.15 -5.62 -3.13
N VAL A 54 3.14 -4.50 -2.42
CA VAL A 54 3.53 -3.19 -2.94
C VAL A 54 4.67 -2.59 -2.13
N GLY A 55 5.41 -1.68 -2.76
CA GLY A 55 6.42 -0.87 -2.10
C GLY A 55 6.82 0.33 -2.94
N TRP A 56 7.47 1.29 -2.29
CA TRP A 56 8.02 2.47 -2.94
C TRP A 56 9.34 2.12 -3.61
N VAL A 57 9.37 2.17 -4.94
CA VAL A 57 10.51 1.80 -5.78
C VAL A 57 11.24 3.05 -6.23
N GLY A 58 12.50 3.12 -5.83
CA GLY A 58 13.45 4.20 -6.05
C GLY A 58 14.39 3.97 -7.24
N PRO A 59 15.49 4.74 -7.33
CA PRO A 59 16.51 4.50 -8.36
C PRO A 59 17.14 3.09 -8.24
N PRO A 60 17.74 2.56 -9.31
CA PRO A 60 18.33 1.22 -9.32
C PRO A 60 19.41 1.04 -8.24
N THR A 61 19.50 -0.16 -7.70
CA THR A 61 20.54 -0.58 -6.74
C THR A 61 21.20 -1.86 -7.19
N GLN A 62 22.17 -2.35 -6.40
CA GLN A 62 22.65 -3.71 -6.58
C GLN A 62 21.49 -4.68 -6.29
N PRO A 63 21.21 -5.65 -7.18
CA PRO A 63 20.20 -6.65 -6.96
C PRO A 63 20.46 -7.39 -5.64
N SER A 64 19.41 -7.53 -4.84
CA SER A 64 19.45 -8.30 -3.60
C SER A 64 18.10 -8.93 -3.33
N THR A 65 18.07 -9.86 -2.38
CA THR A 65 16.84 -10.52 -1.98
C THR A 65 16.62 -10.30 -0.49
N LYS A 66 15.40 -9.95 -0.10
CA LYS A 66 15.08 -9.64 1.29
C LYS A 66 13.77 -10.31 1.72
N PRO A 67 13.74 -11.03 2.85
CA PRO A 67 12.49 -11.53 3.41
C PRO A 67 11.67 -10.38 4.00
N PHE A 68 10.35 -10.46 3.82
CA PHE A 68 9.36 -9.58 4.41
C PHE A 68 8.21 -10.41 4.96
N GLU A 69 7.73 -10.07 6.15
CA GLU A 69 6.61 -10.72 6.81
C GLU A 69 5.64 -9.67 7.31
N GLU A 70 4.34 -9.89 7.08
CA GLU A 70 3.27 -9.09 7.65
C GLU A 70 2.18 -9.98 8.24
N LYS A 71 1.57 -9.51 9.33
CA LYS A 71 0.64 -10.28 10.14
C LYS A 71 -0.72 -9.59 10.20
N PHE A 72 -1.76 -10.38 10.02
CA PHE A 72 -3.14 -9.94 9.93
C PHE A 72 -3.98 -10.68 10.97
N PRO A 73 -4.61 -9.98 11.93
CA PRO A 73 -5.57 -10.61 12.83
C PRO A 73 -6.79 -11.06 12.03
N LEU A 74 -7.13 -12.35 12.11
CA LEU A 74 -8.25 -12.95 11.40
C LEU A 74 -8.96 -13.97 12.28
N THR A 75 -10.24 -13.75 12.55
CA THR A 75 -11.05 -14.68 13.34
C THR A 75 -11.31 -16.02 12.63
N LYS A 76 -11.25 -16.02 11.30
CA LYS A 76 -11.52 -17.20 10.46
C LYS A 76 -10.66 -17.14 9.21
N LEU A 77 -10.07 -18.28 8.84
CA LEU A 77 -9.35 -18.43 7.58
C LEU A 77 -10.33 -18.43 6.40
N LEU A 78 -10.10 -17.53 5.45
CA LEU A 78 -10.77 -17.44 4.16
C LEU A 78 -9.74 -17.73 3.06
N PRO A 79 -10.15 -18.04 1.82
CA PRO A 79 -9.22 -18.12 0.70
C PRO A 79 -8.39 -16.83 0.59
N VAL A 80 -7.08 -16.99 0.43
CA VAL A 80 -6.13 -15.87 0.33
C VAL A 80 -5.56 -15.84 -1.08
N ILE A 81 -5.61 -14.66 -1.69
CA ILE A 81 -4.97 -14.35 -2.96
C ILE A 81 -3.93 -13.28 -2.70
N VAL A 82 -2.78 -13.43 -3.34
CA VAL A 82 -1.75 -12.39 -3.37
C VAL A 82 -1.40 -12.09 -4.83
N SER A 83 -1.26 -10.81 -5.16
CA SER A 83 -0.71 -10.36 -6.44
C SER A 83 0.67 -9.74 -6.22
N ASP A 84 1.58 -10.03 -7.15
CA ASP A 84 2.92 -9.45 -7.24
C ASP A 84 3.16 -8.90 -8.66
N ARG A 85 4.38 -8.41 -8.95
CA ARG A 85 4.72 -7.82 -10.24
C ARG A 85 4.60 -8.81 -11.40
N GLU A 86 5.03 -10.05 -11.21
CA GLU A 86 5.02 -11.10 -12.24
C GLU A 86 3.64 -11.74 -12.41
N HIS A 87 2.83 -11.71 -11.36
CA HIS A 87 1.51 -12.31 -11.26
C HIS A 87 0.48 -11.26 -10.81
N PRO A 88 0.22 -10.21 -11.61
CA PRO A 88 -0.74 -9.15 -11.25
C PRO A 88 -2.17 -9.68 -11.13
N ASN A 89 -2.47 -10.79 -11.84
CA ASN A 89 -3.79 -11.39 -11.95
C ASN A 89 -3.97 -12.67 -11.10
N GLU A 90 -3.41 -12.69 -9.89
CA GLU A 90 -3.79 -13.57 -8.78
C GLU A 90 -2.98 -14.87 -8.62
N ILE A 91 -2.20 -14.95 -7.54
CA ILE A 91 -1.67 -16.20 -6.99
C ILE A 91 -2.59 -16.64 -5.84
N ALA A 92 -3.29 -17.76 -6.01
CA ALA A 92 -3.94 -18.41 -4.90
C ALA A 92 -2.85 -18.97 -3.96
N LEU A 93 -2.76 -18.40 -2.76
CA LEU A 93 -1.72 -18.74 -1.81
C LEU A 93 -2.14 -19.95 -0.98
N ASP A 94 -1.29 -20.98 -0.94
CA ASP A 94 -1.51 -22.11 -0.04
C ASP A 94 -1.18 -21.69 1.40
N ILE A 95 -2.14 -21.84 2.31
CA ILE A 95 -2.01 -21.38 3.70
C ILE A 95 -1.76 -22.57 4.62
N HIS A 96 -0.59 -22.61 5.24
CA HIS A 96 -0.22 -23.62 6.22
C HIS A 96 -0.84 -23.30 7.58
N VAL A 97 -1.72 -24.17 8.08
CA VAL A 97 -2.37 -24.00 9.38
C VAL A 97 -1.48 -24.55 10.50
N ILE A 98 -1.20 -23.73 11.51
CA ILE A 98 -0.32 -24.07 12.64
C ILE A 98 -1.03 -23.83 13.99
N GLY A 99 -0.64 -24.57 15.04
CA GLY A 99 -1.01 -24.25 16.42
C GLY A 99 -2.22 -24.97 17.03
N GLY A 100 -2.41 -26.28 16.81
CA GLY A 100 -3.34 -27.08 17.62
C GLY A 100 -3.12 -28.60 17.53
N LEU A 101 -3.62 -29.32 18.54
CA LEU A 101 -3.89 -30.76 18.47
C LEU A 101 -5.20 -30.96 17.74
N ILE A 102 -5.16 -31.10 16.42
CA ILE A 102 -6.32 -31.52 15.63
C ILE A 102 -5.89 -32.76 14.85
N ASP A 103 -6.59 -33.85 15.14
CA ASP A 103 -6.62 -35.09 14.39
C ASP A 103 -6.78 -34.76 12.90
N LEU A 104 -5.81 -35.17 12.06
CA LEU A 104 -5.82 -34.96 10.61
C LEU A 104 -6.84 -35.89 9.95
N GLY A 105 -8.11 -35.77 10.34
CA GLY A 105 -9.24 -36.19 9.52
C GLY A 105 -9.46 -35.14 8.44
N ASP A 106 -8.80 -35.32 7.30
CA ASP A 106 -8.90 -34.51 6.09
C ASP A 106 -8.51 -33.03 6.26
N ALA A 107 -7.21 -32.76 6.10
CA ALA A 107 -6.72 -31.50 5.57
C ALA A 107 -7.29 -31.31 4.15
N LYS A 108 -8.55 -30.90 4.07
CA LYS A 108 -9.23 -30.59 2.83
C LYS A 108 -8.55 -29.35 2.26
N LYS A 109 -7.69 -29.55 1.24
CA LYS A 109 -7.16 -28.47 0.39
C LYS A 109 -8.32 -27.54 0.05
N VAL A 110 -8.32 -26.33 0.61
CA VAL A 110 -9.26 -25.28 0.21
C VAL A 110 -8.67 -24.66 -1.05
N GLN A 111 -8.80 -25.38 -2.16
CA GLN A 111 -8.41 -24.87 -3.46
C GLN A 111 -9.46 -23.84 -3.88
N ALA A 112 -9.06 -22.56 -3.94
CA ALA A 112 -9.91 -21.51 -4.46
C ALA A 112 -10.30 -21.86 -5.92
N ALA A 113 -11.59 -21.88 -6.20
CA ALA A 113 -12.08 -22.04 -7.56
C ALA A 113 -11.70 -20.81 -8.40
N PRO A 114 -11.33 -20.96 -9.67
CA PRO A 114 -11.11 -19.82 -10.55
C PRO A 114 -12.45 -19.10 -10.78
N SER A 115 -12.61 -17.94 -10.15
CA SER A 115 -13.76 -17.06 -10.38
C SER A 115 -13.44 -16.12 -11.54
N THR A 116 -13.92 -16.45 -12.74
CA THR A 116 -14.07 -15.47 -13.82
C THR A 116 -15.17 -14.49 -13.45
N LEU A 117 -14.82 -13.39 -12.78
CA LEU A 117 -15.73 -12.27 -12.60
C LEU A 117 -15.06 -10.97 -13.04
N THR A 118 -15.67 -10.37 -14.04
CA THR A 118 -15.34 -9.07 -14.63
C THR A 118 -15.23 -8.02 -13.54
N ASN A 119 -14.00 -7.58 -13.27
CA ASN A 119 -13.71 -6.37 -12.50
C ASN A 119 -14.48 -5.20 -13.14
N LEU A 120 -15.51 -4.68 -12.46
CA LEU A 120 -15.91 -3.28 -12.63
C LEU A 120 -14.98 -2.40 -11.80
N ASN A 121 -13.67 -2.56 -12.04
CA ASN A 121 -12.68 -1.58 -11.61
C ASN A 121 -12.74 -0.45 -12.63
N GLU A 122 -13.55 0.57 -12.35
CA GLU A 122 -13.39 1.84 -13.01
C GLU A 122 -12.15 2.52 -12.40
N VAL A 123 -10.97 2.02 -12.78
CA VAL A 123 -9.71 2.75 -12.60
C VAL A 123 -9.82 3.94 -13.55
N PHE A 124 -10.35 5.05 -13.05
CA PHE A 124 -10.10 6.32 -13.70
C PHE A 124 -8.65 6.67 -13.41
N PRO A 125 -7.74 6.69 -14.40
CA PRO A 125 -6.47 7.33 -14.21
C PRO A 125 -6.76 8.83 -14.04
N LEU A 126 -6.95 9.26 -12.80
CA LEU A 126 -6.79 10.67 -12.47
C LEU A 126 -5.32 10.96 -12.75
N THR A 127 -5.08 11.90 -13.66
CA THR A 127 -3.75 12.50 -13.81
C THR A 127 -3.23 12.87 -12.42
N PRO A 128 -2.02 12.44 -12.04
CA PRO A 128 -1.46 12.74 -10.73
C PRO A 128 -1.52 14.23 -10.43
N ILE A 129 -1.95 14.59 -9.23
CA ILE A 129 -1.98 16.00 -8.81
C ILE A 129 -0.57 16.34 -8.29
N THR A 130 0.14 17.21 -9.00
CA THR A 130 1.49 17.62 -8.59
C THR A 130 1.44 18.67 -7.48
N ILE A 131 2.16 18.43 -6.38
CA ILE A 131 2.41 19.37 -5.29
C ILE A 131 3.89 19.67 -5.26
N ASN A 132 4.25 20.94 -5.38
CA ASN A 132 5.62 21.41 -5.17
C ASN A 132 5.73 22.00 -3.77
N THR A 133 6.66 21.50 -2.96
CA THR A 133 6.88 21.92 -1.59
C THR A 133 8.39 22.02 -1.32
N LEU A 134 8.73 22.63 -0.20
CA LEU A 134 10.13 22.78 0.23
C LEU A 134 10.47 21.77 1.33
N TYR A 135 11.76 21.46 1.44
CA TYR A 135 12.31 20.67 2.53
C TYR A 135 12.03 21.31 3.90
N LYS A 136 11.63 20.51 4.89
CA LYS A 136 11.24 20.93 6.25
C LYS A 136 10.03 21.88 6.29
N MET A 137 9.15 21.80 5.31
CA MET A 137 7.88 22.53 5.28
C MET A 137 6.70 21.57 5.30
N THR A 138 5.59 22.06 5.84
CA THR A 138 4.32 21.35 5.85
C THR A 138 3.52 21.62 4.59
N PHE A 139 2.79 20.63 4.09
CA PHE A 139 1.75 20.84 3.08
C PHE A 139 0.49 20.05 3.45
N LEU A 140 -0.63 20.40 2.82
CA LEU A 140 -1.92 19.77 3.07
C LEU A 140 -2.42 19.02 1.83
N ILE A 141 -3.06 17.89 2.07
CA ILE A 141 -3.89 17.20 1.09
C ILE A 141 -5.31 17.19 1.63
N SER A 142 -6.25 17.62 0.79
CA SER A 142 -7.68 17.67 1.11
C SER A 142 -8.45 16.81 0.12
N VAL A 143 -9.22 15.86 0.64
CA VAL A 143 -10.14 15.05 -0.17
C VAL A 143 -11.55 15.09 0.45
N PRO A 144 -12.60 15.00 -0.36
CA PRO A 144 -13.95 14.87 0.16
C PRO A 144 -14.07 13.66 1.10
N ALA A 145 -14.69 13.87 2.27
CA ALA A 145 -14.98 12.83 3.24
C ALA A 145 -16.18 11.95 2.83
N GLU A 146 -16.72 12.15 1.63
CA GLU A 146 -17.79 11.33 1.05
C GLU A 146 -17.29 9.91 0.77
N THR A 147 -17.18 9.11 1.82
CA THR A 147 -17.02 7.66 1.73
C THR A 147 -18.38 7.00 1.54
N PRO A 148 -18.49 5.94 0.74
CA PRO A 148 -19.66 5.06 0.78
C PRO A 148 -19.93 4.59 2.23
N LYS A 149 -21.18 4.24 2.56
CA LYS A 149 -21.52 3.73 3.91
C LYS A 149 -20.58 2.57 4.30
N PHE A 150 -20.00 2.65 5.49
CA PHE A 150 -19.00 1.70 6.02
C PHE A 150 -17.66 1.68 5.23
N GLY A 151 -17.39 2.72 4.45
CA GLY A 151 -16.13 2.88 3.75
C GLY A 151 -15.00 3.39 4.64
N GLU A 152 -13.79 3.37 4.07
CA GLU A 152 -12.56 3.82 4.72
C GLU A 152 -11.75 4.68 3.74
N VAL A 153 -11.03 5.68 4.25
CA VAL A 153 -10.06 6.45 3.46
C VAL A 153 -8.69 6.30 4.09
N ILE A 154 -7.76 5.73 3.33
CA ILE A 154 -6.45 5.34 3.81
C ILE A 154 -5.38 6.10 3.01
N PRO A 155 -4.64 7.04 3.61
CA PRO A 155 -3.46 7.61 2.98
C PRO A 155 -2.26 6.65 3.07
N THR A 156 -1.58 6.43 1.95
CA THR A 156 -0.32 5.68 1.87
C THR A 156 0.77 6.60 1.32
N PHE A 157 1.93 6.65 1.97
CA PHE A 157 3.04 7.54 1.60
C PHE A 157 4.38 6.94 2.02
N ASP A 158 5.48 7.44 1.44
CA ASP A 158 6.83 7.03 1.82
C ASP A 158 7.31 7.79 3.06
N GLN A 159 7.43 7.08 4.18
CA GLN A 159 7.87 7.64 5.47
C GLN A 159 9.32 8.14 5.46
N SER A 160 10.13 7.75 4.46
CA SER A 160 11.47 8.33 4.29
C SER A 160 11.44 9.76 3.75
N PHE A 161 10.35 10.17 3.10
CA PHE A 161 10.18 11.51 2.56
C PHE A 161 9.20 12.37 3.35
N LEU A 162 8.18 11.77 3.97
CA LEU A 162 7.07 12.46 4.60
C LEU A 162 6.76 11.92 6.00
N GLU A 163 6.33 12.82 6.88
CA GLU A 163 5.76 12.48 8.19
C GLU A 163 4.34 13.05 8.27
N LEU A 164 3.37 12.27 8.77
CA LEU A 164 2.00 12.74 8.98
C LEU A 164 1.92 13.48 10.33
N GLU A 165 1.74 14.80 10.30
CA GLU A 165 1.65 15.62 11.51
C GLU A 165 0.22 15.68 12.08
N ASP A 166 -0.79 15.79 11.22
CA ASP A 166 -2.19 15.95 11.64
C ASP A 166 -3.16 15.35 10.61
N ALA A 167 -4.28 14.85 11.10
CA ALA A 167 -5.37 14.32 10.29
C ALA A 167 -6.70 14.74 10.91
N ARG A 168 -7.48 15.55 10.18
CA ARG A 168 -8.74 16.13 10.69
C ARG A 168 -9.81 16.24 9.61
N ILE A 169 -11.06 16.37 10.05
CA ILE A 169 -12.20 16.61 9.16
C ILE A 169 -12.63 18.07 9.29
N ILE A 170 -12.64 18.80 8.17
CA ILE A 170 -13.10 20.20 8.08
C ILE A 170 -14.01 20.33 6.86
N ASP A 171 -15.20 20.89 7.04
CA ASP A 171 -16.16 21.17 5.96
C ASP A 171 -16.40 19.97 5.02
N ASN A 172 -16.63 18.79 5.62
CA ASN A 172 -16.83 17.53 4.90
C ASN A 172 -15.63 17.09 4.02
N ASN A 173 -14.42 17.56 4.33
CA ASN A 173 -13.18 17.09 3.75
C ASN A 173 -12.29 16.47 4.82
N ILE A 174 -11.60 15.39 4.47
CA ILE A 174 -10.49 14.88 5.26
C ILE A 174 -9.23 15.62 4.82
N ILE A 175 -8.57 16.25 5.78
CA ILE A 175 -7.35 17.03 5.58
C ILE A 175 -6.21 16.34 6.32
N TRP A 176 -5.17 15.95 5.59
CA TRP A 176 -3.91 15.48 6.15
C TRP A 176 -2.85 16.56 5.99
N THR A 177 -2.10 16.79 7.06
CA THR A 177 -0.95 17.69 7.08
C THR A 177 0.32 16.85 7.11
N PHE A 178 1.17 17.03 6.11
CA PHE A 178 2.42 16.29 5.98
C PHE A 178 3.61 17.23 6.15
N LEU A 179 4.60 16.81 6.94
CA LEU A 179 5.92 17.45 7.04
C LEU A 179 6.89 16.76 6.08
N THR A 180 7.65 17.54 5.32
CA THR A 180 8.71 16.98 4.46
C THR A 180 9.99 16.72 5.25
N VAL A 181 10.48 15.48 5.21
CA VAL A 181 11.67 15.03 5.95
C VAL A 181 12.88 14.68 5.07
N GLN A 182 12.69 14.60 3.75
CA GLN A 182 13.76 14.41 2.75
C GLN A 182 13.46 15.14 1.43
N THR A 183 14.49 15.62 0.73
CA THR A 183 14.37 16.22 -0.62
C THR A 183 14.23 15.14 -1.70
N GLY A 184 13.46 15.41 -2.75
CA GLY A 184 13.35 14.53 -3.91
C GLY A 184 11.93 14.47 -4.46
N HIS A 185 11.53 13.29 -4.95
CA HIS A 185 10.21 13.04 -5.51
C HIS A 185 9.63 11.78 -4.88
N THR A 186 8.41 11.90 -4.35
CA THR A 186 7.62 10.85 -3.69
C THR A 186 6.15 11.00 -4.07
N GLN A 187 5.27 10.11 -3.60
CA GLN A 187 3.84 10.24 -3.81
C GLN A 187 3.07 10.06 -2.50
N VAL A 188 1.86 10.63 -2.48
CA VAL A 188 0.82 10.28 -1.51
C VAL A 188 -0.34 9.68 -2.26
N ILE A 189 -0.75 8.48 -1.87
CA ILE A 189 -1.83 7.72 -2.50
C ILE A 189 -2.98 7.63 -1.51
N ILE A 190 -4.13 8.16 -1.89
CA ILE A 190 -5.35 8.10 -1.09
C ILE A 190 -6.24 7.01 -1.67
N ASN A 191 -6.43 5.93 -0.91
CA ASN A 191 -7.35 4.86 -1.25
C ASN A 191 -8.68 5.08 -0.53
N ILE A 192 -9.77 5.15 -1.30
CA ILE A 192 -11.14 5.26 -0.80
C ILE A 192 -11.84 3.93 -1.08
N LEU A 193 -12.18 3.21 -0.02
CA LEU A 193 -12.84 1.90 -0.08
C LEU A 193 -14.30 2.05 0.32
N GLY A 194 -15.21 1.43 -0.43
CA GLY A 194 -16.60 1.28 -0.03
C GLY A 194 -16.80 0.02 0.81
N GLY A 195 -17.55 0.12 1.91
CA GLY A 195 -17.69 -1.02 2.84
C GLY A 195 -18.41 -2.23 2.23
N ILE A 196 -19.60 -2.03 1.66
CA ILE A 196 -20.48 -3.12 1.18
C ILE A 196 -20.48 -3.24 -0.35
N ALA A 197 -20.11 -2.18 -1.07
CA ALA A 197 -19.94 -2.20 -2.52
C ALA A 197 -18.45 -2.27 -2.86
N LEU A 198 -18.09 -2.94 -3.96
CA LEU A 198 -16.73 -3.01 -4.54
C LEU A 198 -16.23 -1.64 -5.05
N TYR A 199 -16.60 -0.56 -4.39
CA TYR A 199 -16.13 0.76 -4.70
C TYR A 199 -14.68 0.88 -4.22
N HIS A 200 -13.77 1.09 -5.16
CA HIS A 200 -12.40 1.43 -4.89
C HIS A 200 -12.04 2.63 -5.76
N LYS A 201 -11.60 3.71 -5.12
CA LYS A 201 -11.08 4.89 -5.81
C LYS A 201 -9.70 5.23 -5.26
N THR A 202 -8.74 5.39 -6.16
CA THR A 202 -7.38 5.80 -5.83
C THR A 202 -7.14 7.22 -6.35
N ILE A 203 -6.57 8.07 -5.50
CA ILE A 203 -6.14 9.42 -5.87
C ILE A 203 -4.65 9.53 -5.57
N THR A 204 -3.85 9.80 -6.59
CA THR A 204 -2.38 9.91 -6.46
C THR A 204 -1.95 11.37 -6.53
N TYR A 205 -1.16 11.80 -5.54
CA TYR A 205 -0.50 13.10 -5.51
C TYR A 205 0.99 12.89 -5.69
N ASP A 206 1.57 13.53 -6.70
CA ASP A 206 3.02 13.55 -6.91
C ASP A 206 3.64 14.71 -6.15
N ILE A 207 4.60 14.44 -5.26
CA ILE A 207 5.19 15.44 -4.38
C ILE A 207 6.63 15.70 -4.82
N ASN A 208 6.91 16.93 -5.27
CA ASN A 208 8.25 17.43 -5.53
C ASN A 208 8.74 18.24 -4.33
N ILE A 209 9.82 17.79 -3.69
CA ILE A 209 10.41 18.41 -2.50
C ILE A 209 11.77 19.00 -2.87
N SER A 210 11.86 20.33 -2.95
CA SER A 210 13.10 21.06 -3.28
C SER A 210 13.70 21.76 -2.06
N LEU A 211 14.98 22.13 -2.15
CA LEU A 211 15.61 22.97 -1.13
C LEU A 211 15.06 24.40 -1.22
N PRO A 212 14.89 25.11 -0.08
CA PRO A 212 14.68 26.55 -0.13
C PRO A 212 15.88 27.19 -0.83
N LEU A 213 15.62 28.06 -1.80
CA LEU A 213 16.67 28.85 -2.43
C LEU A 213 17.24 29.79 -1.36
N GLU A 214 18.56 29.76 -1.14
CA GLU A 214 19.20 30.81 -0.35
C GLU A 214 18.95 32.16 -1.05
N PRO A 215 18.61 33.23 -0.30
CA PRO A 215 18.61 34.57 -0.85
C PRO A 215 20.00 34.83 -1.44
N GLY A 216 20.07 35.09 -2.75
CA GLY A 216 21.32 35.43 -3.41
C GLY A 216 21.96 36.66 -2.73
N PRO A 217 23.29 36.85 -2.88
CA PRO A 217 23.98 37.98 -2.26
C PRO A 217 23.30 39.28 -2.68
N VAL A 218 22.89 40.09 -1.70
CA VAL A 218 22.36 41.43 -1.93
C VAL A 218 23.50 42.26 -2.50
N ILE A 219 23.45 42.53 -3.81
CA ILE A 219 24.36 43.49 -4.44
C ILE A 219 23.95 44.87 -3.92
N GLN A 220 24.68 45.39 -2.95
CA GLN A 220 24.53 46.78 -2.53
C GLN A 220 25.01 47.66 -3.68
N SER A 221 24.08 48.35 -4.36
CA SER A 221 24.42 49.40 -5.30
C SER A 221 24.93 50.60 -4.49
N SER A 222 26.24 50.83 -4.55
CA SER A 222 26.92 52.03 -4.05
C SER A 222 26.64 53.24 -4.93
#